data_AF-A0A6N6JLH2-F1
#
_entry.id   AF-A0A6N6JLH2-F1
#
_cell.length_a   1.000
_cell.length_b   1.000
_cell.length_c   1.000
_cell.angle_alpha   90.00
_cell.angle_beta   90.00
_cell.angle_gamma   90.00
#
_symmetry.space_group_name_H-M   'P 1'
#
loop_
_entity.id
_entity.type
_entity.pdbx_description
1 polymer ?
#
loop_
_entity_poly.entity_id
_entity_poly.type
_entity_poly.pdbx_seq_one_letter_code
_entity_poly.pdbx_strand_id
1 'polypeptide(L)'
;MEPDVLEGGFCNAPIDAAYAFRAAMNAMARPGQIETVAGAQPPGPLSVSAGVVILTLCDPETPIYLAGDHNCTQVRDWITFHTGAPMTGPADAIFALGKWSDLVPLDQYRIGTPRYPDRSATVIVEMDELSNAGETLSGPGIETATNLSLPDRQRFQQNATLYPLGLDFFLTAGDRLAALPRTTKIAGVS
;
A
#
# COMPACT_ATOMS: atom_id res chain seq x y z
N MET A 1 -10.37 -17.22 20.98
CA MET A 1 -10.30 -15.82 20.54
C MET A 1 -9.24 -15.18 21.41
N GLU A 2 -8.06 -14.93 20.86
CA GLU A 2 -6.96 -14.30 21.59
C GLU A 2 -7.29 -12.81 21.80
N PRO A 3 -7.04 -12.25 23.00
CA PRO A 3 -7.42 -10.89 23.35
C PRO A 3 -6.74 -9.81 22.47
N ASP A 4 -5.57 -10.09 21.91
CA ASP A 4 -4.83 -9.17 21.02
C ASP A 4 -5.58 -8.79 19.74
N VAL A 5 -6.53 -9.60 19.28
CA VAL A 5 -7.29 -9.34 18.04
C VAL A 5 -8.35 -8.24 18.23
N LEU A 6 -8.77 -7.99 19.48
CA LEU A 6 -9.81 -7.01 19.81
C LEU A 6 -9.24 -5.60 20.05
N GLU A 7 -7.92 -5.49 20.18
CA GLU A 7 -7.19 -4.24 20.41
C GLU A 7 -6.36 -3.85 19.16
N GLY A 8 -5.93 -2.59 19.09
CA GLY A 8 -5.00 -2.14 18.06
C GLY A 8 -5.58 -1.48 16.80
N GLY A 9 -6.89 -1.26 16.76
CA GLY A 9 -7.51 -0.27 15.87
C GLY A 9 -7.22 1.18 16.31
N PHE A 10 -7.80 2.16 15.63
CA PHE A 10 -7.65 3.58 16.00
C PHE A 10 -8.21 3.86 17.41
N CYS A 11 -7.37 4.40 18.30
CA CYS A 11 -7.74 4.75 19.68
C CYS A 11 -8.81 5.85 19.75
N ASN A 12 -8.75 6.85 18.86
CA ASN A 12 -9.77 7.88 18.68
C ASN A 12 -10.30 7.82 17.24
N ALA A 13 -11.16 6.83 17.00
CA ALA A 13 -11.55 6.40 15.66
C ALA A 13 -11.89 7.53 14.66
N PRO A 14 -12.70 8.57 15.00
CA PRO A 14 -13.01 9.62 14.03
C PRO A 14 -11.82 10.53 13.69
N ILE A 15 -11.00 10.89 14.69
CA ILE A 15 -9.88 11.82 14.51
C ILE A 15 -8.72 11.11 13.80
N ASP A 16 -8.38 9.93 14.28
CA ASP A 16 -7.25 9.16 13.73
C ASP A 16 -7.55 8.71 12.30
N ALA A 17 -8.79 8.29 12.00
CA ALA A 17 -9.18 7.96 10.63
C ALA A 17 -9.09 9.17 9.68
N ALA A 18 -9.46 10.37 10.14
CA ALA A 18 -9.35 11.58 9.32
C ALA A 18 -7.88 11.94 9.01
N TYR A 19 -6.99 11.81 10.01
CA TYR A 19 -5.56 12.02 9.81
C TYR A 19 -4.96 10.97 8.89
N ALA A 20 -5.30 9.71 9.08
CA ALA A 20 -4.84 8.59 8.27
C ALA A 20 -5.30 8.72 6.81
N PHE A 21 -6.57 9.05 6.58
CA PHE A 21 -7.11 9.31 5.25
C PHE A 21 -6.37 10.45 4.56
N ARG A 22 -6.13 11.56 5.26
CA ARG A 22 -5.35 12.68 4.71
C ARG A 22 -3.92 12.27 4.38
N ALA A 23 -3.26 11.47 5.22
CA ALA A 23 -1.91 10.99 4.97
C ALA A 23 -1.85 10.09 3.73
N ALA A 24 -2.76 9.12 3.59
CA ALA A 24 -2.84 8.26 2.42
C ALA A 24 -3.11 9.06 1.13
N MET A 25 -4.04 10.02 1.19
CA MET A 25 -4.32 10.91 0.06
C MET A 25 -3.15 11.81 -0.30
N ASN A 26 -2.43 12.36 0.69
CA ASN A 26 -1.23 13.16 0.46
C ASN A 26 -0.12 12.34 -0.20
N ALA A 27 0.12 11.12 0.29
CA ALA A 27 1.12 10.22 -0.27
C ALA A 27 0.84 9.91 -1.76
N MET A 28 -0.43 9.67 -2.12
CA MET A 28 -0.86 9.47 -3.51
C MET A 28 -0.78 10.75 -4.36
N ALA A 29 -1.15 11.90 -3.79
CA ALA A 29 -1.15 13.19 -4.50
C ALA A 29 0.26 13.78 -4.69
N ARG A 30 1.23 13.36 -3.87
CA ARG A 30 2.63 13.80 -3.90
C ARG A 30 3.56 12.58 -3.91
N PRO A 31 3.60 11.82 -5.02
CA PRO A 31 4.36 10.58 -5.07
C PRO A 31 5.82 10.80 -4.71
N GLY A 32 6.37 9.94 -3.87
CA GLY A 32 7.73 10.08 -3.33
C GLY A 32 7.89 10.94 -2.08
N GLN A 33 6.86 11.66 -1.64
CA GLN A 33 6.86 12.27 -0.30
C GLN A 33 6.59 11.18 0.75
N ILE A 34 7.41 11.15 1.79
CA ILE A 34 7.21 10.23 2.93
C ILE A 34 6.41 10.96 4.02
N GLU A 35 5.27 10.40 4.36
CA GLU A 35 4.44 10.78 5.49
C GLU A 35 4.79 9.92 6.71
N THR A 36 4.61 10.46 7.91
CA THR A 36 4.69 9.72 9.17
C THR A 36 3.28 9.56 9.71
N VAL A 37 2.87 8.33 9.99
CA VAL A 37 1.50 7.98 10.40
C VAL A 37 1.50 7.22 11.71
N ALA A 38 0.42 7.36 12.48
CA ALA A 38 0.25 6.72 13.77
C ALA A 38 -1.22 6.33 13.98
N GLY A 39 -1.51 5.71 15.12
CA GLY A 39 -2.88 5.43 15.57
C GLY A 39 -3.31 3.97 15.40
N ALA A 40 -2.67 3.20 14.52
CA ALA A 40 -2.85 1.76 14.44
C ALA A 40 -1.80 1.03 15.30
N GLN A 41 -2.18 -0.09 15.92
CA GLN A 41 -1.26 -1.04 16.56
C GLN A 41 -1.58 -2.45 16.07
N PRO A 42 -1.30 -2.76 14.80
CA PRO A 42 -1.64 -4.06 14.24
C PRO A 42 -0.72 -5.17 14.80
N PRO A 43 -1.15 -6.44 14.75
CA PRO A 43 -0.29 -7.56 15.09
C PRO A 43 0.85 -7.70 14.08
N GLY A 44 2.02 -8.13 14.57
CA GLY A 44 3.13 -8.51 13.69
C GLY A 44 2.70 -9.60 12.70
N PRO A 45 3.21 -9.60 11.46
CA PRO A 45 4.32 -8.78 10.96
C PRO A 45 3.94 -7.39 10.42
N LEU A 46 2.70 -6.91 10.59
CA LEU A 46 2.29 -5.61 10.04
C LEU A 46 3.01 -4.43 10.71
N SER A 47 3.47 -3.49 9.88
CA SER A 47 3.91 -2.19 10.35
C SER A 47 2.73 -1.29 10.72
N VAL A 48 3.01 -0.23 11.49
CA VAL A 48 2.01 0.80 11.82
C VAL A 48 1.46 1.42 10.54
N SER A 49 2.31 1.76 9.58
CA SER A 49 1.84 2.38 8.34
C SER A 49 1.02 1.44 7.47
N ALA A 50 1.34 0.14 7.40
CA ALA A 50 0.48 -0.84 6.74
C ALA A 50 -0.88 -0.96 7.44
N GLY A 51 -0.90 -1.07 8.77
CA GLY A 51 -2.13 -1.09 9.55
C GLY A 51 -2.99 0.17 9.32
N VAL A 52 -2.37 1.35 9.31
CA VAL A 52 -3.05 2.62 9.03
C VAL A 52 -3.69 2.60 7.65
N VAL A 53 -2.97 2.17 6.60
CA VAL A 53 -3.53 2.09 5.24
C VAL A 53 -4.74 1.15 5.20
N ILE A 54 -4.62 -0.03 5.82
CA ILE A 54 -5.69 -1.04 5.85
C ILE A 54 -6.93 -0.49 6.57
N LEU A 55 -6.79 0.06 7.77
CA LEU A 55 -7.93 0.62 8.53
C LEU A 55 -8.61 1.79 7.83
N THR A 56 -7.88 2.47 6.94
CA THR A 56 -8.36 3.67 6.25
C THR A 56 -9.06 3.35 4.95
N LEU A 57 -8.56 2.35 4.21
CA LEU A 57 -8.95 2.10 2.81
C LEU A 57 -9.65 0.77 2.59
N CYS A 58 -9.56 -0.18 3.53
CA CYS A 58 -10.24 -1.46 3.40
C CYS A 58 -11.58 -1.45 4.11
N ASP A 59 -12.55 -2.13 3.50
CA ASP A 59 -13.90 -2.33 3.98
C ASP A 59 -14.46 -3.69 3.47
N PRO A 60 -15.72 -4.08 3.78
CA PRO A 60 -16.28 -5.35 3.34
C PRO A 60 -16.41 -5.53 1.82
N GLU A 61 -16.34 -4.46 1.04
CA GLU A 61 -16.41 -4.47 -0.42
C GLU A 61 -15.01 -4.51 -1.09
N THR A 62 -13.93 -4.49 -0.30
CA THR A 62 -12.55 -4.50 -0.80
C THR A 62 -11.81 -5.80 -0.45
N PRO A 63 -11.89 -6.86 -1.29
CA PRO A 63 -11.13 -8.07 -1.06
C PRO A 63 -9.63 -7.83 -0.97
N ILE A 64 -8.97 -8.46 -0.01
CA ILE A 64 -7.54 -8.33 0.24
C ILE A 64 -6.81 -9.67 0.10
N TYR A 65 -5.68 -9.66 -0.62
CA TYR A 65 -4.73 -10.77 -0.69
C TYR A 65 -3.55 -10.50 0.25
N LEU A 66 -3.23 -11.48 1.10
CA LEU A 66 -2.07 -11.44 1.99
C LEU A 66 -1.00 -12.38 1.44
N ALA A 67 0.22 -11.87 1.22
CA ALA A 67 1.33 -12.60 0.65
C ALA A 67 2.36 -13.00 1.72
N GLY A 68 2.95 -14.20 1.54
CA GLY A 68 4.01 -14.70 2.41
C GLY A 68 3.64 -14.75 3.89
N ASP A 69 4.55 -14.28 4.74
CA ASP A 69 4.40 -14.29 6.20
C ASP A 69 3.24 -13.43 6.72
N HIS A 70 2.73 -12.50 5.91
CA HIS A 70 1.56 -11.68 6.27
C HIS A 70 0.25 -12.47 6.22
N ASN A 71 0.24 -13.63 5.55
CA ASN A 71 -0.91 -14.52 5.52
C ASN A 71 -0.97 -15.43 6.76
N CYS A 72 -0.87 -14.82 7.94
CA CYS A 72 -0.99 -15.52 9.22
C CYS A 72 -2.36 -15.26 9.87
N THR A 73 -2.77 -16.14 10.77
CA THR A 73 -4.08 -16.06 11.43
C THR A 73 -4.30 -14.73 12.14
N GLN A 74 -3.29 -14.23 12.86
CA GLN A 74 -3.39 -12.99 13.62
C GLN A 74 -3.71 -11.78 12.73
N VAL A 75 -3.00 -11.64 11.60
CA VAL A 75 -3.25 -10.56 10.63
C VAL A 75 -4.61 -10.72 9.97
N ARG A 76 -4.98 -11.92 9.54
CA ARG A 76 -6.28 -12.18 8.91
C ARG A 76 -7.43 -11.81 9.84
N ASP A 77 -7.36 -12.28 11.08
CA ASP A 77 -8.40 -12.05 12.08
C ASP A 77 -8.51 -10.56 12.42
N TRP A 78 -7.38 -9.86 12.57
CA TRP A 78 -7.34 -8.42 12.85
C TRP A 78 -7.97 -7.59 11.71
N ILE A 79 -7.61 -7.89 10.45
CA ILE A 79 -8.20 -7.21 9.29
C ILE A 79 -9.70 -7.49 9.22
N THR A 80 -10.12 -8.76 9.31
CA THR A 80 -11.55 -9.11 9.27
C THR A 80 -12.33 -8.47 10.39
N PHE A 81 -11.77 -8.37 11.60
CA PHE A 81 -12.43 -7.73 12.73
C PHE A 81 -12.60 -6.22 12.53
N HIS A 82 -11.54 -5.51 12.13
CA HIS A 82 -11.58 -4.05 12.06
C HIS A 82 -12.20 -3.48 10.78
N THR A 83 -12.07 -4.18 9.65
CA THR A 83 -12.51 -3.67 8.34
C THR A 83 -13.62 -4.51 7.72
N GLY A 84 -13.76 -5.77 8.14
CA GLY A 84 -14.67 -6.72 7.48
C GLY A 84 -14.20 -7.15 6.08
N ALA A 85 -13.01 -6.76 5.64
CA ALA A 85 -12.51 -7.06 4.31
C ALA A 85 -12.35 -8.58 4.10
N PRO A 86 -12.88 -9.13 2.99
CA PRO A 86 -12.78 -10.55 2.70
C PRO A 86 -11.38 -10.92 2.21
N MET A 87 -10.87 -12.05 2.69
CA MET A 87 -9.60 -12.61 2.21
C MET A 87 -9.79 -13.26 0.84
N THR A 88 -8.86 -13.04 -0.09
CA THR A 88 -8.93 -13.59 -1.45
C THR A 88 -7.56 -13.97 -2.01
N GLY A 89 -7.53 -14.53 -3.21
CA GLY A 89 -6.32 -14.72 -4.01
C GLY A 89 -5.94 -13.45 -4.80
N PRO A 90 -4.71 -13.39 -5.35
CA PRO A 90 -4.17 -12.19 -5.99
C PRO A 90 -4.99 -11.68 -7.20
N ALA A 91 -5.60 -12.59 -7.97
CA ALA A 91 -6.37 -12.26 -9.16
C ALA A 91 -7.67 -11.49 -8.87
N ASP A 92 -8.25 -11.68 -7.69
CA ASP A 92 -9.52 -11.06 -7.28
C ASP A 92 -9.34 -9.91 -6.29
N ALA A 93 -8.10 -9.67 -5.87
CA ALA A 93 -7.75 -8.63 -4.91
C ALA A 93 -8.10 -7.22 -5.41
N ILE A 94 -8.63 -6.40 -4.51
CA ILE A 94 -8.61 -4.92 -4.61
C ILE A 94 -7.37 -4.40 -3.88
N PHE A 95 -7.02 -4.99 -2.74
CA PHE A 95 -5.76 -4.72 -2.05
C PHE A 95 -4.88 -5.98 -2.00
N ALA A 96 -3.57 -5.81 -2.14
CA ALA A 96 -2.59 -6.86 -1.87
C ALA A 96 -1.58 -6.36 -0.85
N LEU A 97 -1.11 -7.22 0.06
CA LEU A 97 -0.20 -6.84 1.13
C LEU A 97 0.88 -7.89 1.35
N GLY A 98 2.13 -7.44 1.48
CA GLY A 98 3.24 -8.30 1.90
C GLY A 98 4.60 -7.67 1.61
N LYS A 99 5.67 -8.45 1.80
CA LYS A 99 7.01 -8.05 1.35
C LYS A 99 7.10 -8.11 -0.16
N TRP A 100 7.98 -7.29 -0.74
CA TRP A 100 8.15 -7.22 -2.19
C TRP A 100 8.41 -8.59 -2.86
N SER A 101 9.23 -9.44 -2.23
CA SER A 101 9.56 -10.78 -2.73
C SER A 101 8.35 -11.70 -2.87
N ASP A 102 7.32 -11.51 -2.05
CA ASP A 102 6.13 -12.36 -2.01
C ASP A 102 4.98 -11.79 -2.86
N LEU A 103 5.08 -10.50 -3.21
CA LEU A 103 4.12 -9.79 -4.06
C LEU A 103 4.44 -9.95 -5.55
N VAL A 104 5.68 -10.29 -5.92
CA VAL A 104 6.05 -10.56 -7.32
C VAL A 104 5.71 -12.02 -7.70
N PRO A 105 5.36 -12.29 -8.98
CA PRO A 105 5.24 -11.36 -10.10
C PRO A 105 3.98 -10.48 -10.01
N LEU A 106 3.97 -9.31 -10.67
CA LEU A 106 2.84 -8.36 -10.59
C LEU A 106 1.70 -8.66 -11.57
N ASP A 107 1.91 -9.55 -12.53
CA ASP A 107 0.91 -9.93 -13.55
C ASP A 107 -0.23 -10.81 -12.99
N GLN A 108 -0.10 -11.27 -11.75
CA GLN A 108 -1.16 -11.95 -11.01
C GLN A 108 -2.28 -11.01 -10.53
N TYR A 109 -2.08 -9.68 -10.57
CA TYR A 109 -3.04 -8.69 -10.10
C TYR A 109 -3.80 -8.03 -11.24
N ARG A 110 -5.01 -7.54 -10.94
CA ARG A 110 -5.79 -6.76 -11.91
C ARG A 110 -5.16 -5.39 -12.10
N ILE A 111 -4.83 -5.04 -13.33
CA ILE A 111 -4.31 -3.70 -13.70
C ILE A 111 -5.39 -2.72 -14.16
N GLY A 112 -6.66 -3.09 -13.97
CA GLY A 112 -7.81 -2.41 -14.55
C GLY A 112 -8.08 -2.84 -16.00
N THR A 113 -9.08 -2.21 -16.62
CA THR A 113 -9.41 -2.41 -18.04
C THR A 113 -9.50 -1.06 -18.75
N PRO A 114 -9.39 -0.96 -20.08
CA PRO A 114 -9.50 0.33 -20.77
C PRO A 114 -10.80 1.09 -20.47
N ARG A 115 -11.89 0.37 -20.16
CA ARG A 115 -13.18 0.97 -19.78
C ARG A 115 -13.26 1.36 -18.30
N TYR A 116 -12.52 0.65 -17.45
CA TYR A 116 -12.50 0.83 -15.99
C TYR A 116 -11.04 0.73 -15.49
N PRO A 117 -10.20 1.73 -15.79
CA PRO A 117 -8.79 1.71 -15.40
C PRO A 117 -8.64 1.78 -13.88
N ASP A 118 -9.58 2.44 -13.20
CA ASP A 118 -9.71 2.56 -11.75
C ASP A 118 -9.95 1.21 -11.04
N ARG A 119 -10.42 0.18 -11.75
CA ARG A 119 -10.62 -1.17 -11.19
C ARG A 119 -9.33 -2.02 -11.21
N SER A 120 -8.20 -1.41 -10.88
CA SER A 120 -6.97 -2.14 -10.62
C SER A 120 -6.87 -2.53 -9.15
N ALA A 121 -5.93 -3.41 -8.83
CA ALA A 121 -5.49 -3.61 -7.47
C ALA A 121 -4.57 -2.47 -7.02
N THR A 122 -4.58 -2.19 -5.72
CA THR A 122 -3.60 -1.38 -5.00
C THR A 122 -2.71 -2.31 -4.17
N VAL A 123 -1.40 -2.16 -4.28
CA VAL A 123 -0.43 -3.04 -3.61
C VAL A 123 0.24 -2.30 -2.46
N ILE A 124 0.11 -2.82 -1.25
CA ILE A 124 0.75 -2.33 -0.03
C ILE A 124 2.02 -3.16 0.18
N VAL A 125 3.17 -2.53 -0.03
CA VAL A 125 4.48 -3.17 0.04
C VAL A 125 5.11 -2.89 1.40
N GLU A 126 5.24 -3.93 2.21
CA GLU A 126 5.98 -3.87 3.48
C GLU A 126 7.48 -3.94 3.21
N MET A 127 8.21 -2.91 3.65
CA MET A 127 9.64 -2.73 3.46
C MET A 127 10.33 -2.62 4.82
N ASP A 128 11.62 -3.01 4.88
CA ASP A 128 12.41 -2.85 6.10
C ASP A 128 12.73 -1.37 6.38
N GLU A 129 12.90 -0.56 5.33
CA GLU A 129 13.15 0.88 5.42
C GLU A 129 12.53 1.61 4.23
N LEU A 130 12.09 2.85 4.47
CA LEU A 130 11.66 3.80 3.45
C LEU A 130 12.43 5.10 3.62
N SER A 131 13.10 5.59 2.57
CA SER A 131 13.91 6.81 2.63
C SER A 131 13.79 7.65 1.35
N ASN A 132 14.10 8.95 1.45
CA ASN A 132 14.15 9.86 0.29
C ASN A 132 15.48 9.75 -0.48
N ALA A 133 16.06 8.56 -0.52
CA ALA A 133 17.26 8.24 -1.28
C ALA A 133 16.96 7.08 -2.23
N GLY A 134 17.58 7.07 -3.41
CA GLY A 134 17.34 6.04 -4.42
C GLY A 134 16.87 6.64 -5.74
N GLU A 135 15.82 6.07 -6.30
CA GLU A 135 15.38 6.35 -7.67
C GLU A 135 14.74 7.73 -7.81
N THR A 136 14.93 8.36 -8.97
CA THR A 136 14.40 9.69 -9.25
C THR A 136 13.00 9.57 -9.86
N LEU A 137 12.03 10.15 -9.17
CA LEU A 137 10.62 10.13 -9.54
C LEU A 137 10.22 11.45 -10.22
N SER A 138 9.31 11.35 -11.18
CA SER A 138 8.67 12.49 -11.84
C SER A 138 7.24 12.15 -12.28
N GLY A 139 6.45 13.15 -12.64
CA GLY A 139 5.08 12.97 -13.10
C GLY A 139 4.07 13.80 -12.31
N PRO A 140 2.76 13.51 -12.44
CA PRO A 140 1.72 14.25 -11.72
C PRO A 140 1.98 14.27 -10.20
N GLY A 141 1.81 15.44 -9.58
CA GLY A 141 2.07 15.62 -8.14
C GLY A 141 3.53 15.94 -7.77
N ILE A 142 4.46 15.88 -8.73
CA ILE A 142 5.88 16.22 -8.55
C ILE A 142 6.21 17.44 -9.40
N GLU A 143 6.64 18.53 -8.77
CA GLU A 143 6.94 19.79 -9.49
C GLU A 143 8.17 19.69 -10.39
N THR A 144 9.26 19.08 -9.88
CA THR A 144 10.52 18.93 -10.62
C THR A 144 10.97 17.48 -10.63
N ALA A 145 11.48 16.99 -9.50
CA ALA A 145 11.85 15.62 -9.25
C ALA A 145 11.89 15.37 -7.74
N THR A 146 11.73 14.12 -7.33
CA THR A 146 11.99 13.68 -5.94
C THR A 146 12.67 12.33 -5.94
N ASN A 147 13.27 11.92 -4.82
CA ASN A 147 13.93 10.63 -4.68
C ASN A 147 13.20 9.76 -3.66
N LEU A 148 13.12 8.45 -3.95
CA LEU A 148 12.51 7.46 -3.05
C LEU A 148 13.24 6.12 -3.18
N SER A 149 13.40 5.43 -2.06
CA SER A 149 13.90 4.06 -2.04
C SER A 149 12.85 3.12 -2.62
N LEU A 150 13.17 2.43 -3.71
CA LEU A 150 12.29 1.47 -4.37
C LEU A 150 12.86 0.06 -4.26
N PRO A 151 12.04 -0.97 -3.99
CA PRO A 151 12.53 -2.34 -3.97
C PRO A 151 12.90 -2.88 -5.37
N ASP A 152 12.34 -2.31 -6.43
CA ASP A 152 12.59 -2.75 -7.82
C ASP A 152 12.23 -1.67 -8.84
N ARG A 153 13.25 -0.88 -9.22
CA ARG A 153 13.14 0.15 -10.26
C ARG A 153 12.47 -0.35 -11.54
N GLN A 154 12.89 -1.51 -12.05
CA GLN A 154 12.48 -1.99 -13.38
C GLN A 154 10.99 -2.32 -13.42
N ARG A 155 10.45 -2.96 -12.37
CA ARG A 155 9.02 -3.29 -12.30
C ARG A 155 8.14 -2.05 -12.17
N PHE A 156 8.56 -1.03 -11.41
CA PHE A 156 7.83 0.23 -11.36
C PHE A 156 7.88 0.98 -12.70
N GLN A 157 9.03 0.97 -13.40
CA GLN A 157 9.12 1.51 -14.76
C GLN A 157 8.16 0.81 -15.72
N GLN A 158 8.12 -0.52 -15.70
CA GLN A 158 7.20 -1.32 -16.52
C GLN A 158 5.74 -0.98 -16.20
N ASN A 159 5.38 -0.91 -14.93
CA ASN A 159 4.03 -0.52 -14.51
C ASN A 159 3.63 0.86 -15.05
N ALA A 160 4.54 1.84 -14.99
CA ALA A 160 4.28 3.19 -15.51
C ALA A 160 4.04 3.23 -17.03
N THR A 161 4.58 2.26 -17.79
CA THR A 161 4.31 2.16 -19.24
C THR A 161 2.90 1.69 -19.58
N LEU A 162 2.18 1.10 -18.62
CA LEU A 162 0.83 0.55 -18.83
C LEU A 162 -0.27 1.61 -18.79
N TYR A 163 0.05 2.86 -18.41
CA TYR A 163 -0.92 3.93 -18.24
C TYR A 163 -1.85 4.06 -19.47
N PRO A 164 -3.20 4.12 -19.30
CA PRO A 164 -3.93 4.34 -18.03
C PRO A 164 -4.14 3.11 -17.14
N LEU A 165 -3.70 1.93 -17.57
CA LEU A 165 -3.71 0.72 -16.75
C LEU A 165 -2.49 0.68 -15.83
N GLY A 166 -2.50 -0.25 -14.89
CA GLY A 166 -1.40 -0.50 -13.97
C GLY A 166 -1.89 -0.62 -12.53
N LEU A 167 -0.95 -0.88 -11.65
CA LEU A 167 -1.16 -0.95 -10.21
C LEU A 167 -0.76 0.38 -9.57
N ASP A 168 -1.43 0.72 -8.49
CA ASP A 168 -1.02 1.78 -7.58
C ASP A 168 -0.37 1.13 -6.36
N PHE A 169 0.60 1.82 -5.72
CA PHE A 169 1.36 1.26 -4.62
C PHE A 169 1.38 2.17 -3.41
N PHE A 170 1.22 1.59 -2.23
CA PHE A 170 1.68 2.17 -0.96
C PHE A 170 2.94 1.45 -0.53
N LEU A 171 3.97 2.19 -0.13
CA LEU A 171 5.21 1.66 0.43
C LEU A 171 5.20 1.97 1.94
N THR A 172 5.34 0.93 2.76
CA THR A 172 5.23 1.01 4.21
C THR A 172 6.52 0.52 4.87
N ALA A 173 6.98 1.21 5.91
CA ALA A 173 8.08 0.76 6.75
C ALA A 173 7.93 1.40 8.14
N GLY A 174 7.69 0.61 9.18
CA GLY A 174 7.44 1.12 10.52
C GLY A 174 6.23 2.07 10.57
N ASP A 175 6.45 3.35 10.85
CA ASP A 175 5.45 4.41 10.85
C ASP A 175 5.51 5.31 9.59
N ARG A 176 6.34 4.95 8.61
CA ARG A 176 6.58 5.73 7.39
C ARG A 176 5.74 5.20 6.24
N LEU A 177 5.13 6.12 5.49
CA LEU A 177 4.23 5.84 4.38
C LEU A 177 4.62 6.69 3.17
N ALA A 178 4.79 6.08 2.01
CA ALA A 178 4.81 6.79 0.72
C ALA A 178 3.91 6.07 -0.27
N ALA A 179 3.68 6.68 -1.42
CA ALA A 179 2.92 6.04 -2.49
C ALA A 179 3.51 6.31 -3.88
N LEU A 180 3.18 5.41 -4.79
CA LEU A 180 3.48 5.47 -6.22
C LEU A 180 2.22 5.13 -7.00
N PRO A 181 1.44 6.14 -7.41
CA PRO A 181 0.42 5.95 -8.43
C PRO A 181 1.03 5.41 -9.72
N ARG A 182 0.24 4.71 -10.53
CA ARG A 182 0.66 4.15 -11.83
C ARG A 182 1.15 5.20 -12.84
N THR A 183 0.89 6.48 -12.60
CA THR A 183 1.36 7.60 -13.43
C THR A 183 2.78 8.03 -13.10
N THR A 184 3.32 7.62 -11.94
CA THR A 184 4.66 8.02 -11.51
C THR A 184 5.71 7.41 -12.44
N LYS A 185 6.55 8.27 -13.00
CA LYS A 185 7.65 7.89 -13.88
C LYS A 185 8.93 7.76 -13.06
N ILE A 186 9.63 6.66 -13.25
CA ILE A 186 10.90 6.37 -12.61
C ILE A 186 11.99 6.62 -13.64
N ALA A 187 12.61 7.79 -13.55
CA ALA A 187 13.90 7.98 -14.17
C ALA A 187 14.91 7.21 -13.33
N GLY A 188 15.96 6.70 -13.95
CA GLY A 188 17.10 6.46 -13.09
C GLY A 188 18.38 6.70 -13.79
N VAL A 189 19.41 6.74 -12.97
CA VAL A 189 20.77 6.93 -13.39
C VAL A 189 21.20 5.61 -14.03
N SER A 190 21.66 5.68 -15.27
CA SER A 190 22.35 4.58 -15.94
C SER A 190 23.73 4.39 -15.34
#